data_AF-A0AAW1LSG8-F1
#
_entry.id   AF-A0AAW1LSG8-F1
#
_cell.length_a   1.000
_cell.length_b   1.000
_cell.length_c   1.000
_cell.angle_alpha   90.00
_cell.angle_beta   90.00
_cell.angle_gamma   90.00
#
_symmetry.space_group_name_H-M   'P 1'
#
loop_
_entity.id
_entity.type
_entity.pdbx_description
1 polymer ?
#
loop_
_entity_poly.entity_id
_entity_poly.type
_entity_poly.pdbx_seq_one_letter_code
_entity_poly.pdbx_strand_id
1 'polypeptide(L)'
;MDSASRQVIIFGLALCRAIPTTPSREEQIQTPLNTNLVQRYLHTIVEGKPANETKGLKKVFLSKRTITCNDGSQSGFYLRKSNQSRKWIIYLEGGFYCYDDRSCQSRWLRQRHYMTSSQWPEMRDVGGILSQNVDENPYWWNANHVLIPYCSSDSWTGTKIDRKDMFNFMGSLIVNQVVKDLVPLGLENGTDLLLAGSSAGGIGVMLNLDLVQELLHDTFNLKHIIVRGVMDSGWFLDRPTPTGKPVIEALQKGIKLWEAKIPKRCLFAYAEEPWRCYIGYRMYPTLKAPLFVFQWLFDEAQMDVDNVGTPVTKQQWDHIHKMGNGLFDEAQMDVDNVGTPVTKQQWDHIHKMGNALRKSFKNVSAVFAPSCISHSVLTKRDWLQVKVEDISFGDALYCWEQSPVRKNMRRMRNSSTSEEPHMVTRQVKRIPRINPQKINPINGKNLTTIAIGDNKRRKRRKHHGNRKPKTKRDRKRNCNHLINRRNRTRQHAPNNLPLVDDHGRFERSTLKSQKRSNTNHCPHRRLERCTWPQCNRSCPKFHNPYTGEEMDFIELLKSFGLDMESVANALGIDMPTLNNMDHADLLNLLTQQTH
;
A
#
# COMPACT_ATOMS: atom_id res chain seq x y z
N MET A 1 24.95 -23.03 80.83
CA MET A 1 24.51 -24.21 81.60
C MET A 1 23.60 -24.97 80.66
N ASP A 2 24.19 -25.89 79.89
CA ASP A 2 24.22 -27.33 80.22
C ASP A 2 22.80 -27.92 80.10
N SER A 3 22.55 -29.06 79.49
CA SER A 3 23.41 -30.10 78.97
C SER A 3 22.53 -30.96 78.05
N ALA A 4 23.23 -31.63 77.14
CA ALA A 4 22.76 -32.65 76.25
C ALA A 4 22.00 -33.83 76.90
N SER A 5 21.25 -34.51 76.02
CA SER A 5 21.17 -35.97 75.84
C SER A 5 20.27 -36.82 76.75
N ARG A 6 19.29 -37.49 76.12
CA ARG A 6 19.29 -38.94 75.78
C ARG A 6 17.91 -39.32 75.19
N GLN A 7 17.85 -39.63 73.89
CA GLN A 7 17.71 -40.98 73.31
C GLN A 7 16.60 -41.84 73.92
N VAL A 8 15.62 -42.27 73.10
CA VAL A 8 15.34 -43.69 72.73
C VAL A 8 14.23 -43.73 71.66
N ILE A 9 14.25 -44.82 70.91
CA ILE A 9 13.86 -45.10 69.52
C ILE A 9 12.42 -45.67 69.40
N ILE A 10 11.65 -45.14 68.42
CA ILE A 10 10.83 -45.75 67.33
C ILE A 10 9.90 -46.96 67.69
N PHE A 11 8.62 -47.12 67.30
CA PHE A 11 7.85 -47.01 66.04
C PHE A 11 6.35 -46.83 66.39
N GLY A 12 5.59 -45.94 65.75
CA GLY A 12 4.92 -46.11 64.45
C GLY A 12 3.40 -46.15 64.73
N LEU A 13 2.56 -45.24 64.25
CA LEU A 13 2.11 -45.06 62.87
C LEU A 13 1.44 -43.68 62.73
N ALA A 14 1.71 -43.02 61.61
CA ALA A 14 1.32 -41.65 61.30
C ALA A 14 0.00 -41.58 60.52
N LEU A 15 -0.82 -40.57 60.85
CA LEU A 15 -1.77 -39.93 59.93
C LEU A 15 -2.26 -38.61 60.57
N CYS A 16 -1.64 -37.49 60.20
CA CYS A 16 -2.31 -36.18 60.06
C CYS A 16 -1.38 -35.11 59.46
N ARG A 17 -1.90 -34.46 58.42
CA ARG A 17 -1.62 -33.13 57.83
C ARG A 17 -0.36 -32.37 58.26
N ALA A 18 0.45 -31.98 57.27
CA ALA A 18 1.34 -30.83 57.36
C ALA A 18 1.29 -29.97 56.09
N ILE A 19 1.33 -28.67 56.35
CA ILE A 19 1.26 -27.49 55.50
C ILE A 19 2.49 -27.44 54.55
N PRO A 20 2.37 -27.05 53.27
CA PRO A 20 3.55 -26.82 52.45
C PRO A 20 4.14 -25.44 52.75
N THR A 21 5.37 -25.46 53.28
CA THR A 21 6.25 -24.31 53.42
C THR A 21 6.72 -23.81 52.04
N THR A 22 6.72 -22.49 51.87
CA THR A 22 7.29 -21.79 50.70
C THR A 22 8.82 -21.88 50.69
N PRO A 23 9.47 -22.26 49.57
CA PRO A 23 10.92 -22.15 49.44
C PRO A 23 11.36 -20.74 49.01
N SER A 24 12.55 -20.37 49.48
CA SER A 24 13.25 -19.11 49.28
C SER A 24 13.69 -18.86 47.84
N ARG A 25 13.95 -17.57 47.55
CA ARG A 25 13.93 -16.91 46.24
C ARG A 25 15.24 -16.97 45.45
N GLU A 26 16.05 -18.03 45.50
CA GLU A 26 17.37 -18.01 44.84
C GLU A 26 17.86 -19.28 44.11
N GLU A 27 17.04 -20.33 43.94
CA GLU A 27 17.43 -21.51 43.13
C GLU A 27 16.34 -21.94 42.14
N GLN A 28 16.03 -21.11 41.13
CA GLN A 28 15.39 -21.58 39.89
C GLN A 28 15.89 -20.77 38.69
N ILE A 29 17.12 -21.08 38.24
CA ILE A 29 17.56 -20.81 36.87
C ILE A 29 17.86 -22.17 36.22
N GLN A 30 17.43 -22.30 34.96
CA GLN A 30 17.66 -23.39 34.00
C GLN A 30 16.75 -24.63 34.09
N THR A 31 15.48 -24.42 33.73
CA THR A 31 14.81 -25.35 32.80
C THR A 31 14.33 -24.58 31.57
N PRO A 32 14.79 -24.90 30.34
CA PRO A 32 14.30 -24.23 29.15
C PRO A 32 12.88 -24.72 28.85
N LEU A 33 11.88 -23.88 29.16
CA LEU A 33 10.53 -24.03 28.63
C LEU A 33 10.56 -23.78 27.11
N ASN A 34 10.89 -24.83 26.35
CA ASN A 34 10.71 -24.91 24.89
C ASN A 34 9.21 -24.78 24.56
N THR A 35 8.73 -23.54 24.51
CA THR A 35 7.36 -23.17 24.12
C THR A 35 7.38 -22.38 22.83
N ASN A 36 8.20 -22.82 21.86
CA ASN A 36 8.19 -22.22 20.54
C ASN A 36 6.99 -22.79 19.78
N LEU A 37 5.93 -22.00 19.61
CA LEU A 37 4.74 -22.40 18.84
C LEU A 37 5.11 -22.77 17.38
N VAL A 38 6.20 -22.22 16.87
CA VAL A 38 6.87 -22.64 15.63
C VAL A 38 7.28 -24.13 15.68
N GLN A 39 7.87 -24.59 16.79
CA GLN A 39 8.21 -26.02 16.98
C GLN A 39 6.96 -26.89 17.17
N ARG A 40 5.91 -26.40 17.84
CA ARG A 40 4.62 -27.13 17.93
C ARG A 40 3.93 -27.24 16.57
N TYR A 41 4.01 -26.21 15.74
CA TYR A 41 3.50 -26.24 14.36
C TYR A 41 4.30 -27.24 13.51
N LEU A 42 5.63 -27.26 13.63
CA LEU A 42 6.49 -28.29 13.03
C LEU A 42 6.09 -29.71 13.48
N HIS A 43 5.85 -29.92 14.77
CA HIS A 43 5.39 -31.21 15.31
C HIS A 43 4.04 -31.66 14.72
N THR A 44 3.09 -30.73 14.61
CA THR A 44 1.75 -31.01 14.04
C THR A 44 1.84 -31.40 12.55
N ILE A 45 2.80 -30.85 11.81
CA ILE A 45 3.05 -31.20 10.39
C ILE A 45 3.76 -32.55 10.27
N VAL A 46 4.75 -32.83 11.13
CA VAL A 46 5.55 -34.06 11.09
C VAL A 46 4.71 -35.29 11.48
N GLU A 47 3.72 -35.14 12.36
CA GLU A 47 2.86 -36.24 12.82
C GLU A 47 1.82 -36.71 11.77
N GLY A 48 1.77 -36.14 10.58
CA GLY A 48 1.01 -36.69 9.45
C GLY A 48 -0.51 -36.80 9.66
N LYS A 49 -1.07 -36.17 10.71
CA LYS A 49 -2.53 -36.09 10.86
C LYS A 49 -3.07 -35.36 9.63
N PRO A 50 -4.02 -35.96 8.87
CA PRO A 50 -4.63 -35.25 7.77
C PRO A 50 -5.21 -33.96 8.33
N ALA A 51 -4.72 -32.83 7.85
CA ALA A 51 -5.34 -31.56 8.13
C ALA A 51 -6.75 -31.68 7.56
N ASN A 52 -7.74 -31.92 8.43
CA ASN A 52 -9.14 -31.70 8.12
C ASN A 52 -9.17 -30.34 7.41
N GLU A 53 -9.52 -30.28 6.11
CA GLU A 53 -9.21 -29.16 5.20
C GLU A 53 -9.57 -27.80 5.84
N THR A 54 -8.62 -27.23 6.58
CA THR A 54 -8.87 -26.00 7.31
C THR A 54 -8.80 -24.89 6.29
N LYS A 55 -9.96 -24.36 5.89
CA LYS A 55 -10.06 -23.28 4.90
C LYS A 55 -9.22 -22.05 5.28
N GLY A 56 -9.09 -21.76 6.58
CA GLY A 56 -8.37 -20.60 7.09
C GLY A 56 -6.86 -20.76 7.24
N LEU A 57 -6.15 -19.64 7.33
CA LEU A 57 -4.77 -19.55 7.79
C LEU A 57 -4.73 -19.71 9.33
N LYS A 58 -3.74 -20.41 9.86
CA LYS A 58 -3.59 -20.68 11.31
C LYS A 58 -2.65 -19.69 11.99
N LYS A 59 -3.03 -19.16 13.15
CA LYS A 59 -2.22 -18.22 13.95
C LYS A 59 -0.93 -18.88 14.45
N VAL A 60 0.17 -18.13 14.36
CA VAL A 60 1.50 -18.48 14.85
C VAL A 60 2.11 -17.24 15.50
N PHE A 61 2.41 -17.30 16.80
CA PHE A 61 3.15 -16.22 17.45
C PHE A 61 4.64 -16.28 17.10
N LEU A 62 5.29 -15.11 17.04
CA LEU A 62 6.71 -15.00 16.73
C LEU A 62 7.57 -15.77 17.72
N SER A 63 8.66 -16.38 17.26
CA SER A 63 9.63 -17.06 18.12
C SER A 63 10.28 -16.11 19.13
N LYS A 64 10.56 -14.87 18.70
CA LYS A 64 11.09 -13.80 19.54
C LYS A 64 9.97 -13.01 20.22
N ARG A 65 9.60 -13.43 21.44
CA ARG A 65 8.55 -12.81 22.26
C ARG A 65 8.72 -11.31 22.54
N THR A 66 9.96 -10.80 22.46
CA THR A 66 10.25 -9.37 22.67
C THR A 66 9.85 -8.49 21.49
N ILE A 67 9.42 -9.06 20.37
CA ILE A 67 8.87 -8.33 19.23
C ILE A 67 7.35 -8.34 19.36
N THR A 68 6.79 -7.17 19.66
CA THR A 68 5.44 -7.00 20.19
C THR A 68 4.59 -6.08 19.32
N CYS A 69 3.28 -6.15 19.52
CA CYS A 69 2.34 -5.14 19.05
C CYS A 69 2.46 -3.86 19.88
N ASN A 70 1.69 -2.82 19.53
CA ASN A 70 1.75 -1.53 20.23
C ASN A 70 1.59 -1.67 21.75
N ASP A 71 0.65 -2.48 22.23
CA ASP A 71 0.39 -2.69 23.66
C ASP A 71 1.34 -3.66 24.39
N GLY A 72 2.38 -4.14 23.71
CA GLY A 72 3.33 -5.12 24.28
C GLY A 72 2.86 -6.57 24.18
N SER A 73 1.66 -6.86 23.66
CA SER A 73 1.25 -8.24 23.36
C SER A 73 2.15 -8.87 22.30
N GLN A 74 2.38 -10.18 22.40
CA GLN A 74 3.27 -10.91 21.48
C GLN A 74 2.73 -10.83 20.05
N SER A 75 3.54 -10.34 19.11
CA SER A 75 3.13 -10.30 17.70
C SER A 75 3.21 -11.69 17.05
N GLY A 76 2.73 -11.82 15.81
CA GLY A 76 2.64 -13.09 15.11
C GLY A 76 2.18 -12.92 13.66
N PHE A 77 1.90 -14.05 13.04
CA PHE A 77 1.39 -14.15 11.68
C PHE A 77 0.39 -15.31 11.59
N TYR A 78 -0.38 -15.36 10.51
CA TYR A 78 -1.18 -16.53 10.16
C TYR A 78 -0.52 -17.25 8.98
N LEU A 79 -0.50 -18.57 9.00
CA LEU A 79 0.14 -19.40 7.99
C LEU A 79 -0.81 -20.50 7.50
N ARG A 80 -0.89 -20.67 6.18
CA ARG A 80 -1.36 -21.90 5.54
C ARG A 80 -0.25 -22.44 4.65
N LYS A 81 0.28 -23.61 5.02
CA LYS A 81 1.38 -24.25 4.31
C LYS A 81 0.86 -25.14 3.19
N SER A 82 1.55 -25.12 2.06
CA SER A 82 1.32 -26.03 0.92
C SER A 82 2.61 -26.78 0.63
N ASN A 83 2.63 -28.08 0.97
CA ASN A 83 3.79 -28.94 0.75
C ASN A 83 4.09 -29.18 -0.74
N GLN A 84 3.14 -28.87 -1.62
CA GLN A 84 3.26 -29.03 -3.08
C GLN A 84 3.81 -27.78 -3.77
N SER A 85 3.94 -26.66 -3.05
CA SER A 85 4.37 -25.38 -3.62
C SER A 85 5.65 -24.86 -2.98
N ARG A 86 6.54 -24.36 -3.84
CA ARG A 86 7.75 -23.63 -3.44
C ARG A 86 7.55 -22.11 -3.49
N LYS A 87 6.34 -21.64 -3.81
CA LYS A 87 6.00 -20.22 -3.80
C LYS A 87 5.51 -19.79 -2.44
N TRP A 88 5.91 -18.60 -2.02
CA TRP A 88 5.50 -17.97 -0.77
C TRP A 88 4.88 -16.61 -1.05
N ILE A 89 3.75 -16.33 -0.41
CA ILE A 89 3.11 -15.02 -0.41
C ILE A 89 3.02 -14.54 1.03
N ILE A 90 3.76 -13.47 1.35
CA ILE A 90 3.68 -12.78 2.63
C ILE A 90 2.89 -11.51 2.42
N TYR A 91 1.75 -11.40 3.07
CA TYR A 91 0.86 -10.25 2.97
C TYR A 91 0.91 -9.39 4.23
N LEU A 92 1.13 -8.09 4.05
CA LEU A 92 1.10 -7.07 5.10
C LEU A 92 -0.28 -6.40 5.14
N GLU A 93 -0.98 -6.56 6.26
CA GLU A 93 -2.25 -5.86 6.50
C GLU A 93 -2.04 -4.33 6.57
N GLY A 94 -3.06 -3.57 6.19
CA GLY A 94 -3.09 -2.12 6.28
C GLY A 94 -3.91 -1.62 7.47
N GLY A 95 -4.16 -0.31 7.52
CA GLY A 95 -5.07 0.28 8.50
C GLY A 95 -4.59 1.59 9.10
N PHE A 96 -4.21 2.59 8.29
CA PHE A 96 -3.67 3.88 8.75
C PHE A 96 -2.47 3.74 9.70
N TYR A 97 -2.22 4.75 10.55
CA TYR A 97 -1.10 4.82 11.50
C TYR A 97 -1.43 5.90 12.55
N CYS A 98 -0.62 5.99 13.61
CA CYS A 98 -0.68 7.10 14.58
C CYS A 98 0.71 7.69 14.78
N TYR A 99 0.83 9.00 14.98
CA TYR A 99 2.11 9.72 14.80
C TYR A 99 2.46 10.67 15.96
N ASP A 100 1.64 10.73 16.99
CA ASP A 100 1.89 11.40 18.27
C ASP A 100 1.03 10.75 19.37
N ASP A 101 1.29 11.10 20.63
CA ASP A 101 0.60 10.49 21.79
C ASP A 101 -0.93 10.61 21.69
N ARG A 102 -1.41 11.77 21.25
CA ARG A 102 -2.85 12.04 21.10
C ARG A 102 -3.48 11.15 20.04
N SER A 103 -2.88 11.06 18.85
CA SER A 103 -3.39 10.21 17.78
C SER A 103 -3.31 8.72 18.15
N CYS A 104 -2.26 8.29 18.85
CA CYS A 104 -2.13 6.90 19.29
C CYS A 104 -3.12 6.53 20.40
N GLN A 105 -3.36 7.42 21.36
CA GLN A 105 -4.39 7.21 22.37
C GLN A 105 -5.80 7.17 21.75
N SER A 106 -6.09 8.07 20.80
CA SER A 106 -7.36 8.05 20.07
C SER A 106 -7.55 6.74 19.31
N ARG A 107 -6.50 6.27 18.62
CA ARG A 107 -6.49 4.99 17.91
C ARG A 107 -6.68 3.82 18.87
N TRP A 108 -6.06 3.84 20.05
CA TRP A 108 -6.24 2.79 21.06
C TRP A 108 -7.70 2.67 21.51
N LEU A 109 -8.39 3.80 21.70
CA LEU A 109 -9.78 3.83 22.13
C LEU A 109 -10.76 3.42 21.02
N ARG A 110 -10.48 3.79 19.77
CA ARG A 110 -11.42 3.64 18.64
C ARG A 110 -11.12 2.44 17.73
N GLN A 111 -9.87 1.99 17.68
CA GLN A 111 -9.35 1.05 16.69
C GLN A 111 -8.34 0.06 17.31
N ARG A 112 -8.62 -0.38 18.54
CA ARG A 112 -7.72 -1.24 19.34
C ARG A 112 -7.24 -2.51 18.62
N HIS A 113 -8.05 -3.07 17.72
CA HIS A 113 -7.72 -4.28 16.97
C HIS A 113 -6.46 -4.14 16.08
N TYR A 114 -6.06 -2.91 15.73
CA TYR A 114 -4.80 -2.63 15.04
C TYR A 114 -3.61 -2.32 15.97
N MET A 115 -3.75 -2.58 17.27
CA MET A 115 -2.75 -2.22 18.29
C MET A 115 -2.45 -3.36 19.28
N THR A 116 -3.14 -4.49 19.17
CA THR A 116 -2.99 -5.65 20.07
C THR A 116 -3.19 -6.96 19.31
N SER A 117 -2.52 -8.02 19.74
CA SER A 117 -2.77 -9.40 19.30
C SER A 117 -3.70 -10.18 20.23
N SER A 118 -4.11 -9.59 21.36
CA SER A 118 -4.84 -10.29 22.43
C SER A 118 -6.18 -10.90 21.99
N GLN A 119 -6.80 -10.34 20.94
CA GLN A 119 -8.10 -10.77 20.41
C GLN A 119 -7.99 -11.46 19.05
N TRP A 120 -6.78 -11.82 18.61
CA TRP A 120 -6.61 -12.50 17.34
C TRP A 120 -7.22 -13.91 17.38
N PRO A 121 -8.13 -14.25 16.44
CA PRO A 121 -8.69 -15.59 16.36
C PRO A 121 -7.61 -16.64 16.07
N GLU A 122 -7.91 -17.92 16.31
CA GLU A 122 -6.95 -18.99 16.00
C GLU A 122 -6.79 -19.22 14.49
N MET A 123 -7.87 -18.98 13.74
CA MET A 123 -7.92 -19.13 12.29
C MET A 123 -8.44 -17.84 11.64
N ARG A 124 -7.93 -17.50 10.46
CA ARG A 124 -8.46 -16.42 9.62
C ARG A 124 -8.73 -16.94 8.20
N ASP A 125 -9.96 -16.81 7.73
CA ASP A 125 -10.28 -16.98 6.31
C ASP A 125 -10.10 -15.64 5.59
N VAL A 126 -9.29 -15.63 4.53
CA VAL A 126 -8.94 -14.42 3.78
C VAL A 126 -9.06 -14.72 2.29
N GLY A 127 -9.70 -13.80 1.58
CA GLY A 127 -9.93 -13.92 0.16
C GLY A 127 -8.78 -13.44 -0.72
N GLY A 128 -9.11 -13.25 -1.99
CA GLY A 128 -8.24 -12.74 -3.04
C GLY A 128 -6.96 -13.54 -3.20
N ILE A 129 -5.81 -12.85 -3.21
CA ILE A 129 -4.49 -13.46 -3.40
C ILE A 129 -4.10 -14.48 -2.32
N LEU A 130 -4.76 -14.44 -1.15
CA LEU A 130 -4.58 -15.40 -0.07
C LEU A 130 -5.68 -16.48 -0.03
N SER A 131 -6.59 -16.52 -1.01
CA SER A 131 -7.60 -17.58 -1.09
C SER A 131 -6.97 -18.89 -1.58
N GLN A 132 -7.48 -20.01 -1.07
CA GLN A 132 -7.17 -21.35 -1.60
C GLN A 132 -8.19 -21.80 -2.64
N ASN A 133 -9.24 -21.01 -2.89
CA ASN A 133 -10.21 -21.30 -3.93
C ASN A 133 -9.62 -20.95 -5.29
N VAL A 134 -9.58 -21.92 -6.22
CA VAL A 134 -9.03 -21.74 -7.58
C VAL A 134 -9.82 -20.70 -8.37
N ASP A 135 -11.13 -20.62 -8.18
CA ASP A 135 -11.98 -19.65 -8.90
C ASP A 135 -11.70 -18.21 -8.45
N GLU A 136 -11.28 -18.04 -7.19
CA GLU A 136 -10.92 -16.76 -6.60
C GLU A 136 -9.44 -16.43 -6.81
N ASN A 137 -8.55 -17.43 -6.83
CA ASN A 137 -7.10 -17.28 -6.90
C ASN A 137 -6.46 -18.28 -7.88
N PRO A 138 -6.71 -18.15 -9.19
CA PRO A 138 -6.36 -19.18 -10.17
C PRO A 138 -4.86 -19.46 -10.27
N TYR A 139 -4.00 -18.49 -9.94
CA TYR A 139 -2.55 -18.59 -10.12
C TYR A 139 -1.79 -18.96 -8.85
N TRP A 140 -2.30 -18.58 -7.67
CA TRP A 140 -1.58 -18.73 -6.40
C TRP A 140 -2.38 -19.44 -5.31
N TRP A 141 -3.51 -20.09 -5.62
CA TRP A 141 -4.33 -20.81 -4.64
C TRP A 141 -3.56 -21.87 -3.86
N ASN A 142 -2.51 -22.46 -4.46
CA ASN A 142 -1.69 -23.49 -3.83
C ASN A 142 -0.37 -22.98 -3.24
N ALA A 143 -0.12 -21.67 -3.20
CA ALA A 143 1.08 -21.11 -2.59
C ALA A 143 1.10 -21.32 -1.07
N ASN A 144 2.26 -21.13 -0.44
CA ASN A 144 2.33 -20.96 1.01
C ASN A 144 1.87 -19.54 1.34
N HIS A 145 0.73 -19.41 2.03
CA HIS A 145 0.12 -18.12 2.33
C HIS A 145 0.43 -17.68 3.75
N VAL A 146 0.91 -16.45 3.88
CA VAL A 146 1.20 -15.81 5.17
C VAL A 146 0.49 -14.47 5.23
N LEU A 147 -0.30 -14.25 6.28
CA LEU A 147 -0.85 -12.94 6.64
C LEU A 147 -0.14 -12.44 7.89
N ILE A 148 0.46 -11.25 7.83
CA ILE A 148 0.98 -10.55 9.00
C ILE A 148 -0.02 -9.47 9.38
N PRO A 149 -0.78 -9.64 10.49
CA PRO A 149 -1.75 -8.64 10.90
C PRO A 149 -1.06 -7.36 11.37
N TYR A 150 -1.70 -6.23 11.12
CA TYR A 150 -1.13 -4.92 11.41
C TYR A 150 -1.43 -4.50 12.83
N CYS A 151 -0.43 -4.62 13.72
CA CYS A 151 -0.58 -4.25 15.13
C CYS A 151 0.45 -3.24 15.64
N SER A 152 1.17 -2.56 14.73
CA SER A 152 2.30 -1.70 15.05
C SER A 152 2.06 -0.21 14.78
N SER A 153 1.00 0.17 14.06
CA SER A 153 0.58 1.58 13.84
C SER A 153 1.66 2.54 13.28
N ASP A 154 2.71 2.00 12.65
CA ASP A 154 3.93 2.69 12.20
C ASP A 154 4.26 2.51 10.70
N SER A 155 3.23 2.22 9.89
CA SER A 155 3.36 1.84 8.47
C SER A 155 4.46 0.80 8.18
N TRP A 156 4.68 -0.14 9.10
CA TRP A 156 5.66 -1.22 9.03
C TRP A 156 7.13 -0.77 9.08
N THR A 157 7.42 0.40 9.65
CA THR A 157 8.78 0.95 9.68
C THR A 157 9.43 0.99 11.05
N GLY A 158 8.63 0.92 12.12
CA GLY A 158 9.11 1.21 13.46
C GLY A 158 10.14 0.20 13.96
N THR A 159 11.07 0.71 14.77
CA THR A 159 12.01 -0.09 15.56
C THR A 159 12.02 0.28 17.05
N LYS A 160 11.18 1.22 17.48
CA LYS A 160 11.11 1.69 18.86
C LYS A 160 10.62 0.57 19.78
N ILE A 161 11.45 0.31 20.79
CA ILE A 161 11.13 -0.55 21.94
C ILE A 161 11.16 0.36 23.16
N ASP A 162 10.01 0.58 23.78
CA ASP A 162 9.97 1.38 24.99
C ASP A 162 9.20 0.65 26.09
N ARG A 163 9.82 0.56 27.26
CA ARG A 163 9.21 -0.03 28.47
C ARG A 163 8.58 1.03 29.37
N LYS A 164 8.79 2.31 29.07
CA LYS A 164 8.31 3.47 29.83
C LYS A 164 7.15 4.17 29.13
N ASP A 165 7.18 4.24 27.80
CA ASP A 165 6.08 4.78 27.00
C ASP A 165 4.92 3.80 26.84
N MET A 166 3.74 4.32 26.52
CA MET A 166 2.48 3.56 26.42
C MET A 166 2.46 2.57 25.25
N PHE A 167 3.21 2.84 24.16
CA PHE A 167 3.15 2.05 22.92
C PHE A 167 4.53 1.74 22.32
N ASN A 168 4.73 0.49 21.91
CA ASN A 168 5.86 0.05 21.08
C ASN A 168 5.57 0.26 19.59
N PHE A 169 6.60 0.46 18.76
CA PHE A 169 6.44 0.57 17.29
C PHE A 169 7.49 -0.31 16.62
N MET A 170 7.08 -1.53 16.25
CA MET A 170 8.01 -2.60 15.87
C MET A 170 7.73 -3.19 14.48
N GLY A 171 7.02 -2.49 13.60
CA GLY A 171 6.56 -3.00 12.31
C GLY A 171 7.67 -3.59 11.45
N SER A 172 8.81 -2.90 11.30
CA SER A 172 9.94 -3.43 10.50
C SER A 172 10.58 -4.65 11.17
N LEU A 173 10.61 -4.68 12.50
CA LEU A 173 11.12 -5.82 13.27
C LEU A 173 10.19 -7.03 13.18
N ILE A 174 8.86 -6.82 13.16
CA ILE A 174 7.86 -7.87 12.96
C ILE A 174 8.07 -8.51 11.60
N VAL A 175 8.14 -7.74 10.51
CA VAL A 175 8.38 -8.27 9.15
C VAL A 175 9.68 -9.08 9.11
N ASN A 176 10.76 -8.52 9.67
CA ASN A 176 12.06 -9.19 9.71
C ASN A 176 12.01 -10.52 10.48
N GLN A 177 11.31 -10.56 11.62
CA GLN A 177 11.19 -11.76 12.44
C GLN A 177 10.27 -12.81 11.82
N VAL A 178 9.17 -12.42 11.17
CA VAL A 178 8.32 -13.36 10.42
C VAL A 178 9.16 -14.07 9.36
N VAL A 179 9.92 -13.35 8.55
CA VAL A 179 10.78 -13.99 7.52
C VAL A 179 11.77 -14.97 8.15
N LYS A 180 12.40 -14.61 9.29
CA LYS A 180 13.29 -15.52 10.03
C LYS A 180 12.58 -16.77 10.54
N ASP A 181 11.36 -16.64 11.04
CA ASP A 181 10.56 -17.76 11.53
C ASP A 181 10.06 -18.65 10.39
N LEU A 182 9.85 -18.09 9.19
CA LEU A 182 9.41 -18.83 8.01
C LEU A 182 10.53 -19.67 7.35
N VAL A 183 11.79 -19.24 7.45
CA VAL A 183 12.96 -19.98 6.91
C VAL A 183 12.95 -21.46 7.32
N PRO A 184 12.99 -21.81 8.63
CA PRO A 184 12.95 -23.20 9.08
C PRO A 184 11.56 -23.85 8.92
N LEU A 185 10.52 -23.07 8.63
CA LEU A 185 9.19 -23.60 8.28
C LEU A 185 9.08 -24.00 6.81
N GLY A 186 10.15 -23.87 6.02
CA GLY A 186 10.26 -24.36 4.66
C GLY A 186 10.49 -23.28 3.60
N LEU A 187 10.57 -22.00 3.99
CA LEU A 187 10.88 -20.92 3.05
C LEU A 187 12.28 -21.08 2.42
N GLU A 188 13.24 -21.70 3.12
CA GLU A 188 14.56 -22.04 2.58
C GLU A 188 14.50 -22.92 1.32
N ASN A 189 13.46 -23.75 1.18
CA ASN A 189 13.23 -24.61 0.02
C ASN A 189 12.38 -23.93 -1.08
N GLY A 190 12.04 -22.65 -0.88
CA GLY A 190 11.24 -21.86 -1.81
C GLY A 190 11.97 -21.51 -3.11
N THR A 191 11.21 -21.14 -4.13
CA THR A 191 11.73 -20.58 -5.39
C THR A 191 11.41 -19.10 -5.52
N ASP A 192 10.25 -18.67 -5.03
CA ASP A 192 9.74 -17.32 -5.16
C ASP A 192 9.11 -16.86 -3.85
N LEU A 193 9.35 -15.61 -3.49
CA LEU A 193 8.68 -14.91 -2.42
C LEU A 193 8.06 -13.62 -2.96
N LEU A 194 6.74 -13.52 -2.87
CA LEU A 194 5.98 -12.30 -3.09
C LEU A 194 5.71 -11.63 -1.75
N LEU A 195 6.32 -10.47 -1.52
CA LEU A 195 5.93 -9.59 -0.43
C LEU A 195 4.80 -8.68 -0.92
N ALA A 196 3.59 -8.97 -0.49
CA ALA A 196 2.38 -8.25 -0.87
C ALA A 196 1.84 -7.43 0.31
N GLY A 197 1.00 -6.45 0.04
CA GLY A 197 0.34 -5.69 1.10
C GLY A 197 -0.51 -4.56 0.55
N SER A 198 -1.52 -4.18 1.34
CA SER A 198 -2.50 -3.15 0.95
C SER A 198 -2.48 -1.94 1.89
N SER A 199 -2.76 -0.75 1.38
CA SER A 199 -2.82 0.49 2.18
C SER A 199 -1.47 0.78 2.88
N ALA A 200 -1.48 1.00 4.20
CA ALA A 200 -0.26 1.08 5.02
C ALA A 200 0.63 -0.17 4.87
N GLY A 201 0.06 -1.35 4.64
CA GLY A 201 0.78 -2.58 4.29
C GLY A 201 1.47 -2.49 2.94
N GLY A 202 0.89 -1.82 1.96
CA GLY A 202 1.51 -1.52 0.68
C GLY A 202 2.72 -0.59 0.83
N ILE A 203 2.62 0.45 1.65
CA ILE A 203 3.78 1.28 2.04
C ILE A 203 4.84 0.40 2.72
N GLY A 204 4.41 -0.51 3.60
CA GLY A 204 5.26 -1.47 4.28
C GLY A 204 6.01 -2.41 3.33
N VAL A 205 5.38 -2.88 2.25
CA VAL A 205 6.04 -3.64 1.17
C VAL A 205 7.17 -2.80 0.62
N MET A 206 6.87 -1.59 0.16
CA MET A 206 7.86 -0.71 -0.46
C MET A 206 9.05 -0.39 0.47
N LEU A 207 8.81 -0.21 1.76
CA LEU A 207 9.85 0.15 2.74
C LEU A 207 10.62 -1.05 3.29
N ASN A 208 10.11 -2.28 3.19
CA ASN A 208 10.79 -3.48 3.68
C ASN A 208 11.25 -4.44 2.58
N LEU A 209 10.88 -4.25 1.31
CA LEU A 209 11.15 -5.20 0.22
C LEU A 209 12.65 -5.49 0.05
N ASP A 210 13.48 -4.45 -0.08
CA ASP A 210 14.93 -4.62 -0.21
C ASP A 210 15.54 -5.22 1.08
N LEU A 211 14.97 -4.91 2.26
CA LEU A 211 15.43 -5.49 3.53
C LEU A 211 15.13 -6.99 3.63
N VAL A 212 13.97 -7.43 3.12
CA VAL A 212 13.61 -8.85 3.04
C VAL A 212 14.51 -9.57 2.04
N GLN A 213 14.80 -8.95 0.89
CA GLN A 213 15.74 -9.50 -0.08
C GLN A 213 17.14 -9.65 0.51
N GLU A 214 17.68 -8.61 1.16
CA GLU A 214 19.00 -8.64 1.82
C GLU A 214 19.03 -9.68 2.96
N LEU A 215 17.96 -9.82 3.73
CA LEU A 215 17.86 -10.87 4.76
C LEU A 215 17.98 -12.27 4.16
N LEU A 216 17.24 -12.58 3.09
CA LEU A 216 17.28 -13.90 2.46
C LEU A 216 18.61 -14.15 1.74
N HIS A 217 19.08 -13.18 0.94
CA HIS A 217 20.24 -13.36 0.06
C HIS A 217 21.58 -13.23 0.79
N ASP A 218 21.69 -12.27 1.72
CA ASP A 218 22.96 -11.95 2.35
C ASP A 218 23.09 -12.59 3.73
N THR A 219 22.00 -12.67 4.51
CA THR A 219 22.05 -13.27 5.86
C THR A 219 21.86 -14.78 5.83
N PHE A 220 20.87 -15.28 5.08
CA PHE A 220 20.58 -16.72 4.98
C PHE A 220 21.22 -17.41 3.77
N ASN A 221 21.90 -16.66 2.88
CA ASN A 221 22.51 -17.16 1.65
C ASN A 221 21.53 -17.90 0.71
N LEU A 222 20.24 -17.54 0.73
CA LEU A 222 19.16 -18.13 -0.08
C LEU A 222 18.98 -17.35 -1.39
N LYS A 223 20.08 -17.18 -2.15
CA LYS A 223 20.10 -16.39 -3.40
C LYS A 223 19.24 -16.99 -4.52
N HIS A 224 18.84 -18.25 -4.40
CA HIS A 224 17.93 -18.92 -5.33
C HIS A 224 16.48 -18.45 -5.21
N ILE A 225 16.10 -17.85 -4.07
CA ILE A 225 14.74 -17.34 -3.86
C ILE A 225 14.60 -16.00 -4.59
N ILE A 226 13.69 -15.92 -5.55
CA ILE A 226 13.38 -14.68 -6.25
C ILE A 226 12.40 -13.87 -5.39
N VAL A 227 12.85 -12.71 -4.91
CA VAL A 227 12.03 -11.80 -4.12
C VAL A 227 11.40 -10.75 -5.02
N ARG A 228 10.07 -10.61 -4.98
CA ARG A 228 9.33 -9.54 -5.67
C ARG A 228 8.31 -8.90 -4.72
N GLY A 229 7.95 -7.65 -4.99
CA GLY A 229 6.94 -6.91 -4.22
C GLY A 229 5.64 -6.69 -4.99
N VAL A 230 4.51 -6.71 -4.29
CA VAL A 230 3.20 -6.27 -4.81
C VAL A 230 2.61 -5.25 -3.85
N MET A 231 2.55 -3.99 -4.25
CA MET A 231 1.98 -2.93 -3.45
C MET A 231 0.59 -2.58 -3.98
N ASP A 232 -0.41 -2.67 -3.12
CA ASP A 232 -1.80 -2.30 -3.40
C ASP A 232 -2.20 -1.08 -2.58
N SER A 233 -2.73 -0.02 -3.20
CA SER A 233 -3.21 1.18 -2.51
C SER A 233 -2.18 1.84 -1.56
N GLY A 234 -0.88 1.68 -1.85
CA GLY A 234 0.23 2.24 -1.06
C GLY A 234 0.94 3.42 -1.73
N TRP A 235 0.48 3.87 -2.90
CA TRP A 235 1.12 4.92 -3.68
C TRP A 235 0.42 6.28 -3.43
N PHE A 236 0.90 7.02 -2.45
CA PHE A 236 0.38 8.34 -2.11
C PHE A 236 1.14 9.49 -2.80
N LEU A 237 0.50 10.66 -2.86
CA LEU A 237 1.03 11.91 -3.36
C LEU A 237 1.25 12.92 -2.23
N ASP A 238 2.40 13.60 -2.25
CA ASP A 238 2.77 14.68 -1.33
C ASP A 238 2.41 16.07 -1.88
N ARG A 239 1.13 16.26 -2.19
CA ARG A 239 0.63 17.49 -2.79
C ARG A 239 0.12 18.48 -1.74
N PRO A 240 0.10 19.80 -2.04
CA PRO A 240 -0.64 20.75 -1.24
C PRO A 240 -2.12 20.39 -1.27
N THR A 241 -2.73 20.28 -0.10
CA THR A 241 -4.18 20.10 0.06
C THR A 241 -4.82 21.46 0.34
N PRO A 242 -6.14 21.63 0.14
CA PRO A 242 -6.84 22.87 0.50
C PRO A 242 -6.64 23.27 1.98
N THR A 243 -6.42 22.29 2.85
CA THR A 243 -6.24 22.45 4.31
C THR A 243 -4.77 22.49 4.76
N GLY A 244 -3.79 22.34 3.86
CA GLY A 244 -2.36 22.44 4.17
C GLY A 244 -1.52 21.22 3.78
N LYS A 245 -0.63 20.78 4.68
CA LYS A 245 0.25 19.59 4.51
C LYS A 245 0.14 18.58 5.66
N PRO A 246 -1.08 18.20 6.11
CA PRO A 246 -1.26 17.38 7.30
C PRO A 246 -0.56 16.01 7.20
N VAL A 247 -0.52 15.39 6.02
CA VAL A 247 0.17 14.10 5.81
C VAL A 247 1.67 14.20 6.01
N ILE A 248 2.29 15.26 5.49
CA ILE A 248 3.74 15.44 5.58
C ILE A 248 4.13 15.66 7.04
N GLU A 249 3.38 16.47 7.77
CA GLU A 249 3.59 16.70 9.20
C GLU A 249 3.38 15.41 10.02
N ALA A 250 2.33 14.65 9.72
CA ALA A 250 2.06 13.35 10.33
C ALA A 250 3.23 12.38 10.10
N LEU A 251 3.74 12.27 8.87
CA LEU A 251 4.90 11.42 8.57
C LEU A 251 6.18 11.91 9.28
N GLN A 252 6.42 13.22 9.33
CA GLN A 252 7.58 13.78 10.02
C GLN A 252 7.56 13.50 11.53
N LYS A 253 6.39 13.61 12.17
CA LYS A 253 6.21 13.24 13.58
C LYS A 253 6.32 11.73 13.77
N GLY A 254 5.64 10.95 12.92
CA GLY A 254 5.63 9.49 12.96
C GLY A 254 7.02 8.88 12.84
N ILE A 255 7.83 9.32 11.88
CA ILE A 255 9.21 8.83 11.70
C ILE A 255 10.05 8.96 12.98
N LYS A 256 9.89 10.07 13.70
CA LYS A 256 10.57 10.29 14.98
C LYS A 256 9.98 9.41 16.07
N LEU A 257 8.65 9.38 16.21
CA LEU A 257 7.96 8.57 17.21
C LEU A 257 8.25 7.08 17.09
N TRP A 258 8.27 6.55 15.86
CA TRP A 258 8.41 5.12 15.59
C TRP A 258 9.87 4.65 15.58
N GLU A 259 10.83 5.57 15.62
CA GLU A 259 12.23 5.32 15.27
C GLU A 259 12.33 4.58 13.93
N ALA A 260 11.71 5.15 12.90
CA ALA A 260 11.47 4.45 11.64
C ALA A 260 12.77 4.02 10.93
N LYS A 261 12.84 2.75 10.54
CA LYS A 261 13.92 2.19 9.73
C LYS A 261 13.65 2.42 8.25
N ILE A 262 14.28 3.46 7.70
CA ILE A 262 14.16 3.83 6.28
C ILE A 262 15.21 3.12 5.41
N PRO A 263 14.88 2.62 4.21
CA PRO A 263 15.85 2.05 3.28
C PRO A 263 17.02 2.99 2.98
N LYS A 264 18.24 2.48 3.14
CA LYS A 264 19.48 3.27 3.04
C LYS A 264 19.60 4.05 1.73
N ARG A 265 19.21 3.45 0.59
CA ARG A 265 19.29 4.10 -0.74
C ARG A 265 18.36 5.31 -0.84
N CYS A 266 17.16 5.22 -0.27
CA CYS A 266 16.23 6.32 -0.24
C CYS A 266 16.65 7.38 0.77
N LEU A 267 17.11 6.98 1.95
CA LEU A 267 17.65 7.90 2.94
C LEU A 267 18.85 8.69 2.40
N PHE A 268 19.71 8.06 1.58
CA PHE A 268 20.79 8.76 0.89
C PHE A 268 20.29 9.83 -0.10
N ALA A 269 19.19 9.55 -0.82
CA ALA A 269 18.59 10.49 -1.75
C ALA A 269 17.86 11.66 -1.05
N TYR A 270 17.35 11.43 0.17
CA TYR A 270 16.51 12.37 0.91
C TYR A 270 16.92 12.48 2.39
N ALA A 271 18.20 12.71 2.65
CA ALA A 271 18.75 12.71 4.01
C ALA A 271 18.08 13.73 4.95
N GLU A 272 17.78 14.92 4.43
CA GLU A 272 17.13 16.00 5.18
C GLU A 272 15.61 15.83 5.28
N GLU A 273 15.01 15.03 4.39
CA GLU A 273 13.56 14.84 4.31
C GLU A 273 13.18 13.35 4.20
N PRO A 274 13.47 12.51 5.21
CA PRO A 274 13.27 11.06 5.12
C PRO A 274 11.80 10.65 4.88
N TRP A 275 10.84 11.51 5.24
CA TRP A 275 9.41 11.33 4.96
C TRP A 275 9.11 11.14 3.47
N ARG A 276 9.97 11.64 2.58
CA ARG A 276 9.86 11.43 1.13
C ARG A 276 9.93 9.96 0.74
N CYS A 277 10.54 9.10 1.55
CA CYS A 277 10.62 7.66 1.31
C CYS A 277 9.28 6.92 1.48
N TYR A 278 8.27 7.56 2.09
CA TYR A 278 6.92 7.01 2.16
C TYR A 278 6.10 7.30 0.90
N ILE A 279 6.63 8.12 -0.02
CA ILE A 279 5.94 8.56 -1.22
C ILE A 279 6.37 7.69 -2.41
N GLY A 280 5.40 6.99 -3.02
CA GLY A 280 5.65 5.93 -4.00
C GLY A 280 6.61 6.33 -5.13
N TYR A 281 6.34 7.46 -5.79
CA TYR A 281 7.14 7.91 -6.94
C TYR A 281 8.56 8.40 -6.58
N ARG A 282 8.81 8.67 -5.29
CA ARG A 282 10.13 9.08 -4.77
C ARG A 282 10.95 7.87 -4.34
N MET A 283 10.29 6.86 -3.75
CA MET A 283 10.93 5.65 -3.25
C MET A 283 11.18 4.62 -4.35
N TYR A 284 10.26 4.46 -5.31
CA TYR A 284 10.33 3.47 -6.39
C TYR A 284 11.67 3.45 -7.16
N PRO A 285 12.27 4.60 -7.55
CA PRO A 285 13.56 4.61 -8.25
C PRO A 285 14.74 4.08 -7.43
N THR A 286 14.59 3.95 -6.11
CA THR A 286 15.65 3.53 -5.19
C THR A 286 15.63 2.03 -4.88
N LEU A 287 14.55 1.33 -5.23
CA LEU A 287 14.39 -0.11 -5.00
C LEU A 287 15.36 -0.94 -5.85
N LYS A 288 15.85 -2.05 -5.30
CA LYS A 288 16.57 -3.10 -6.06
C LYS A 288 15.61 -4.18 -6.54
N ALA A 289 14.75 -4.64 -5.64
CA ALA A 289 13.77 -5.67 -5.93
C ALA A 289 12.67 -5.14 -6.87
N PRO A 290 12.14 -5.98 -7.78
CA PRO A 290 11.05 -5.59 -8.66
C PRO A 290 9.74 -5.42 -7.87
N LEU A 291 9.03 -4.32 -8.11
CA LEU A 291 7.76 -3.97 -7.48
C LEU A 291 6.65 -3.84 -8.54
N PHE A 292 5.54 -4.56 -8.35
CA PHE A 292 4.28 -4.32 -9.05
C PHE A 292 3.43 -3.35 -8.23
N VAL A 293 2.89 -2.32 -8.88
CA VAL A 293 2.05 -1.31 -8.23
C VAL A 293 0.59 -1.46 -8.68
N PHE A 294 -0.30 -1.84 -7.78
CA PHE A 294 -1.73 -1.64 -7.96
C PHE A 294 -2.16 -0.35 -7.26
N GLN A 295 -2.89 0.52 -7.95
CA GLN A 295 -3.35 1.77 -7.35
C GLN A 295 -4.65 2.27 -8.00
N TRP A 296 -5.69 2.50 -7.21
CA TRP A 296 -6.87 3.22 -7.65
C TRP A 296 -6.50 4.67 -7.99
N LEU A 297 -6.89 5.17 -9.18
CA LEU A 297 -6.61 6.57 -9.55
C LEU A 297 -7.31 7.58 -8.62
N PHE A 298 -8.40 7.16 -7.98
CA PHE A 298 -9.13 7.92 -6.98
C PHE A 298 -9.21 7.13 -5.68
N ASP A 299 -8.04 6.85 -5.10
CA ASP A 299 -7.95 6.10 -3.86
C ASP A 299 -8.59 6.86 -2.69
N GLU A 300 -9.49 6.21 -1.97
CA GLU A 300 -10.25 6.82 -0.88
C GLU A 300 -9.33 7.32 0.23
N ALA A 301 -8.25 6.58 0.56
CA ALA A 301 -7.31 7.02 1.58
C ALA A 301 -6.52 8.25 1.14
N GLN A 302 -6.23 8.43 -0.16
CA GLN A 302 -5.63 9.66 -0.66
C GLN A 302 -6.63 10.83 -0.58
N MET A 303 -7.90 10.58 -0.90
CA MET A 303 -8.95 11.59 -0.80
C MET A 303 -9.15 12.03 0.66
N ASP A 304 -9.26 11.08 1.58
CA ASP A 304 -9.40 11.32 3.03
C ASP A 304 -8.28 12.21 3.56
N VAL A 305 -7.02 11.90 3.21
CA VAL A 305 -5.88 12.69 3.67
C VAL A 305 -5.73 14.04 2.96
N ASP A 306 -6.33 14.18 1.78
CA ASP A 306 -6.48 15.47 1.09
C ASP A 306 -7.63 16.31 1.69
N ASN A 307 -8.32 15.78 2.71
CA ASN A 307 -9.53 16.34 3.32
C ASN A 307 -10.64 16.56 2.30
N VAL A 308 -10.74 15.62 1.36
CA VAL A 308 -11.82 15.53 0.39
C VAL A 308 -12.51 14.21 0.65
N GLY A 309 -13.74 14.24 1.16
CA GLY A 309 -14.47 13.02 1.43
C GLY A 309 -14.66 12.20 0.16
N THR A 310 -14.66 10.87 0.30
CA THR A 310 -15.47 10.07 -0.61
C THR A 310 -16.89 10.59 -0.50
N PRO A 311 -17.55 10.86 -1.62
CA PRO A 311 -18.94 11.26 -1.53
C PRO A 311 -19.73 10.08 -0.94
N VAL A 312 -20.75 10.40 -0.15
CA VAL A 312 -21.65 9.46 0.55
C VAL A 312 -21.09 8.86 1.84
N THR A 313 -20.92 9.68 2.87
CA THR A 313 -21.11 9.17 4.24
C THR A 313 -22.61 9.00 4.52
N LYS A 314 -22.96 8.08 5.43
CA LYS A 314 -24.36 7.80 5.80
C LYS A 314 -25.10 9.11 6.17
N GLN A 315 -24.45 9.98 6.94
CA GLN A 315 -25.02 11.25 7.36
C GLN A 315 -25.18 12.29 6.24
N GLN A 316 -24.34 12.27 5.19
CA GLN A 316 -24.56 13.11 3.99
C GLN A 316 -25.83 12.69 3.26
N TRP A 317 -26.10 11.38 3.18
CA TRP A 317 -27.29 10.83 2.53
C TRP A 317 -28.58 11.23 3.27
N ASP A 318 -28.60 11.11 4.61
CA ASP A 318 -29.73 11.54 5.45
C ASP A 318 -29.97 13.06 5.40
N HIS A 319 -28.90 13.86 5.27
CA HIS A 319 -28.97 15.31 5.24
C HIS A 319 -29.50 15.84 3.88
N ILE A 320 -29.05 15.25 2.76
CA ILE A 320 -29.55 15.58 1.41
C ILE A 320 -31.03 15.23 1.27
N HIS A 321 -31.49 14.11 1.83
CA HIS A 321 -32.91 13.70 1.76
C HIS A 321 -33.82 14.43 2.76
N LYS A 322 -33.28 14.96 3.87
CA LYS A 322 -34.02 15.84 4.78
C LYS A 322 -34.14 17.29 4.28
N MET A 323 -33.21 17.76 3.46
CA MET A 323 -33.09 19.16 3.03
C MET A 323 -33.77 19.45 1.67
N GLY A 324 -34.85 18.75 1.37
CA GLY A 324 -35.80 19.17 0.33
C GLY A 324 -36.45 20.54 0.57
N ASN A 325 -36.05 21.29 1.61
CA ASN A 325 -36.32 22.72 1.82
C ASN A 325 -35.39 23.34 2.88
N GLY A 326 -34.34 24.07 2.46
CA GLY A 326 -33.81 25.23 3.19
C GLY A 326 -32.53 25.09 4.04
N LEU A 327 -31.56 25.97 3.73
CA LEU A 327 -30.47 26.57 4.53
C LEU A 327 -29.51 25.68 5.36
N PHE A 328 -28.22 25.76 5.00
CA PHE A 328 -27.08 25.03 5.56
C PHE A 328 -26.59 25.60 6.92
N ASP A 329 -26.26 24.73 7.89
CA ASP A 329 -25.58 25.09 9.14
C ASP A 329 -24.28 24.27 9.31
N GLU A 330 -23.13 24.93 9.27
CA GLU A 330 -21.80 24.33 9.27
C GLU A 330 -21.42 23.70 10.63
N ALA A 331 -21.98 24.20 11.74
CA ALA A 331 -21.59 23.77 13.08
C ALA A 331 -22.05 22.35 13.44
N GLN A 332 -23.12 21.86 12.79
CA GLN A 332 -23.67 20.52 13.05
C GLN A 332 -22.87 19.40 12.35
N MET A 333 -22.23 19.70 11.21
CA MET A 333 -21.49 18.70 10.42
C MET A 333 -20.18 18.24 11.09
N ASP A 334 -19.52 19.13 11.83
CA ASP A 334 -18.29 18.84 12.58
C ASP A 334 -18.55 17.94 13.80
N VAL A 335 -19.73 18.06 14.41
CA VAL A 335 -20.15 17.22 15.56
C VAL A 335 -20.49 15.80 15.11
N ASP A 336 -21.08 15.67 13.93
CA ASP A 336 -21.53 14.38 13.37
C ASP A 336 -20.46 13.71 12.49
N ASN A 337 -19.30 14.34 12.24
CA ASN A 337 -18.21 13.82 11.40
C ASN A 337 -18.65 13.56 9.94
N VAL A 338 -19.50 14.46 9.42
CA VAL A 338 -20.12 14.43 8.09
C VAL A 338 -19.33 15.36 7.18
N GLY A 339 -18.78 14.85 6.08
CA GLY A 339 -18.13 15.71 5.08
C GLY A 339 -19.13 16.68 4.45
N THR A 340 -18.69 17.86 4.03
CA THR A 340 -19.49 18.74 3.17
C THR A 340 -19.75 18.07 1.81
N PRO A 341 -20.89 18.35 1.14
CA PRO A 341 -21.08 17.99 -0.26
C PRO A 341 -19.91 18.47 -1.11
N VAL A 342 -19.49 17.69 -2.11
CA VAL A 342 -18.32 18.02 -2.93
C VAL A 342 -18.58 19.31 -3.72
N THR A 343 -17.94 20.39 -3.29
CA THR A 343 -17.92 21.66 -4.03
C THR A 343 -17.24 21.47 -5.38
N LYS A 344 -17.56 22.33 -6.36
CA LYS A 344 -16.84 22.37 -7.65
C LYS A 344 -15.32 22.42 -7.49
N GLN A 345 -14.81 23.11 -6.45
CA GLN A 345 -13.38 23.18 -6.17
C GLN A 345 -12.81 21.85 -5.68
N GLN A 346 -13.53 21.13 -4.82
CA GLN A 346 -13.16 19.78 -4.40
C GLN A 346 -13.23 18.80 -5.59
N TRP A 347 -14.21 18.95 -6.49
CA TRP A 347 -14.30 18.15 -7.71
C TRP A 347 -13.11 18.37 -8.66
N ASP A 348 -12.74 19.63 -8.90
CA ASP A 348 -11.53 19.99 -9.65
C ASP A 348 -10.26 19.41 -8.99
N HIS A 349 -10.23 19.36 -7.65
CA HIS A 349 -9.13 18.75 -6.91
C HIS A 349 -9.06 17.24 -7.15
N ILE A 350 -10.18 16.51 -7.06
CA ILE A 350 -10.27 15.06 -7.33
C ILE A 350 -9.76 14.75 -8.75
N HIS A 351 -10.22 15.47 -9.78
CA HIS A 351 -9.72 15.27 -11.14
C HIS A 351 -8.23 15.59 -11.28
N LYS A 352 -7.75 16.66 -10.65
CA LYS A 352 -6.32 16.99 -10.63
C LYS A 352 -5.52 15.91 -9.89
N MET A 353 -6.07 15.31 -8.84
CA MET A 353 -5.46 14.22 -8.06
C MET A 353 -5.27 12.98 -8.94
N GLY A 354 -6.34 12.46 -9.55
CA GLY A 354 -6.25 11.28 -10.43
C GLY A 354 -5.29 11.49 -11.60
N ASN A 355 -5.29 12.68 -12.20
CA ASN A 355 -4.32 13.04 -13.24
C ASN A 355 -2.88 13.06 -12.76
N ALA A 356 -2.61 13.57 -11.55
CA ALA A 356 -1.27 13.58 -10.98
C ALA A 356 -0.81 12.16 -10.61
N LEU A 357 -1.71 11.33 -10.08
CA LEU A 357 -1.42 9.93 -9.76
C LEU A 357 -1.02 9.19 -11.03
N ARG A 358 -1.82 9.31 -12.10
CA ARG A 358 -1.50 8.73 -13.41
C ARG A 358 -0.16 9.21 -13.97
N LYS A 359 0.15 10.50 -13.85
CA LYS A 359 1.45 11.06 -14.28
C LYS A 359 2.62 10.51 -13.47
N SER A 360 2.43 10.24 -12.19
CA SER A 360 3.47 9.69 -11.32
C SER A 360 3.92 8.28 -11.73
N PHE A 361 3.06 7.52 -12.44
CA PHE A 361 3.37 6.19 -12.98
C PHE A 361 4.15 6.20 -14.31
N LYS A 362 4.57 7.36 -14.82
CA LYS A 362 5.28 7.47 -16.11
C LYS A 362 6.51 6.55 -16.18
N ASN A 363 7.26 6.42 -15.09
CA ASN A 363 8.49 5.64 -15.01
C ASN A 363 8.33 4.30 -14.27
N VAL A 364 7.08 3.89 -13.97
CA VAL A 364 6.80 2.61 -13.32
C VAL A 364 6.64 1.54 -14.38
N SER A 365 7.42 0.46 -14.26
CA SER A 365 7.47 -0.61 -15.27
C SER A 365 6.31 -1.59 -15.15
N ALA A 366 5.84 -1.86 -13.93
CA ALA A 366 4.72 -2.75 -13.67
C ALA A 366 3.70 -2.04 -12.78
N VAL A 367 2.56 -1.71 -13.37
CA VAL A 367 1.50 -0.94 -12.70
C VAL A 367 0.14 -1.32 -13.26
N PHE A 368 -0.86 -1.40 -12.39
CA PHE A 368 -2.26 -1.57 -12.72
C PHE A 368 -3.06 -0.48 -12.02
N ALA A 369 -3.58 0.49 -12.76
CA ALA A 369 -4.27 1.65 -12.21
C ALA A 369 -5.61 1.93 -12.89
N PRO A 370 -6.71 1.34 -12.40
CA PRO A 370 -8.06 1.60 -12.87
C PRO A 370 -8.59 2.96 -12.37
N SER A 371 -9.50 3.55 -13.13
CA SER A 371 -10.14 4.84 -12.83
C SER A 371 -11.40 4.64 -11.98
N CYS A 372 -11.21 4.12 -10.76
CA CYS A 372 -12.28 3.87 -9.80
C CYS A 372 -12.02 4.60 -8.48
N ILE A 373 -13.10 4.87 -7.74
CA ILE A 373 -13.04 5.26 -6.33
C ILE A 373 -13.18 3.97 -5.52
N SER A 374 -12.13 3.61 -4.80
CA SER A 374 -12.09 2.43 -3.94
C SER A 374 -10.79 2.48 -3.15
N HIS A 375 -10.67 1.63 -2.14
CA HIS A 375 -9.43 1.41 -1.42
C HIS A 375 -9.16 -0.08 -1.26
N SER A 376 -7.91 -0.49 -1.56
CA SER A 376 -7.43 -1.87 -1.59
C SER A 376 -8.19 -2.83 -2.53
N VAL A 377 -7.56 -3.94 -2.90
CA VAL A 377 -8.17 -4.96 -3.76
C VAL A 377 -7.64 -6.37 -3.48
N LEU A 378 -6.38 -6.54 -3.07
CA LEU A 378 -5.68 -7.84 -3.10
C LEU A 378 -6.33 -8.96 -2.28
N THR A 379 -7.06 -8.61 -1.23
CA THR A 379 -7.74 -9.58 -0.33
C THR A 379 -9.25 -9.65 -0.53
N LYS A 380 -9.79 -8.88 -1.49
CA LYS A 380 -11.20 -8.93 -1.85
C LYS A 380 -11.48 -10.17 -2.70
N ARG A 381 -12.64 -10.79 -2.50
CA ARG A 381 -12.99 -12.04 -3.20
C ARG A 381 -13.28 -11.85 -4.69
N ASP A 382 -13.65 -10.64 -5.06
CA ASP A 382 -13.95 -10.20 -6.42
C ASP A 382 -12.77 -9.48 -7.10
N TRP A 383 -11.56 -9.55 -6.55
CA TRP A 383 -10.38 -8.83 -7.07
C TRP A 383 -10.05 -9.11 -8.55
N LEU A 384 -10.44 -10.28 -9.08
CA LEU A 384 -10.30 -10.64 -10.49
C LEU A 384 -11.29 -9.92 -11.41
N GLN A 385 -12.37 -9.35 -10.87
CA GLN A 385 -13.36 -8.62 -11.65
C GLN A 385 -12.81 -7.27 -12.14
N VAL A 386 -11.82 -6.70 -11.45
CA VAL A 386 -11.21 -5.42 -11.80
C VAL A 386 -10.33 -5.58 -13.05
N LYS A 387 -10.68 -4.88 -14.13
CA LYS A 387 -10.02 -4.96 -15.44
C LYS A 387 -9.60 -3.59 -15.95
N VAL A 388 -8.58 -3.54 -16.79
CA VAL A 388 -8.22 -2.36 -17.60
C VAL A 388 -7.92 -2.85 -19.01
N GLU A 389 -8.62 -2.31 -20.01
CA GLU A 389 -8.53 -2.81 -21.41
C GLU A 389 -8.73 -4.34 -21.48
N ASP A 390 -9.79 -4.84 -20.81
CA ASP A 390 -10.21 -6.26 -20.71
C ASP A 390 -9.26 -7.23 -19.99
N ILE A 391 -8.11 -6.76 -19.51
CA ILE A 391 -7.15 -7.57 -18.78
C ILE A 391 -7.42 -7.42 -17.28
N SER A 392 -7.65 -8.55 -16.60
CA SER A 392 -7.84 -8.55 -15.15
C SER A 392 -6.56 -8.21 -14.41
N PHE A 393 -6.69 -7.69 -13.19
CA PHE A 393 -5.54 -7.48 -12.33
C PHE A 393 -4.77 -8.79 -12.08
N GLY A 394 -5.47 -9.91 -11.86
CA GLY A 394 -4.86 -11.23 -11.68
C GLY A 394 -4.01 -11.66 -12.89
N ASP A 395 -4.54 -11.51 -14.11
CA ASP A 395 -3.82 -11.82 -15.36
C ASP A 395 -2.55 -10.95 -15.50
N ALA A 396 -2.66 -9.64 -15.27
CA ALA A 396 -1.55 -8.71 -15.38
C ALA A 396 -0.44 -9.02 -14.36
N LEU A 397 -0.82 -9.34 -13.12
CA LEU A 397 0.11 -9.70 -12.05
C LEU A 397 0.80 -11.04 -12.35
N TYR A 398 0.05 -12.04 -12.80
CA TYR A 398 0.61 -13.35 -13.17
C TYR A 398 1.60 -13.21 -14.32
N CYS A 399 1.22 -12.45 -15.35
CA CYS A 399 2.10 -12.18 -16.48
C CYS A 399 3.42 -11.51 -16.05
N TRP A 400 3.35 -10.55 -15.14
CA TRP A 400 4.55 -9.91 -14.58
C TRP A 400 5.41 -10.87 -13.77
N GLU A 401 4.81 -11.70 -12.92
CA GLU A 401 5.53 -12.71 -12.14
C GLU A 401 6.31 -13.67 -13.06
N GLN A 402 5.68 -14.11 -14.16
CA GLN A 402 6.31 -14.97 -15.17
C GLN A 402 7.40 -14.28 -15.99
N SER A 403 7.47 -12.94 -15.95
CA SER A 403 8.50 -12.20 -16.67
C SER A 403 9.87 -12.41 -15.99
N PRO A 404 10.94 -12.67 -16.78
CA PRO A 404 12.27 -12.84 -16.22
C PRO A 404 12.69 -11.55 -15.52
N VAL A 405 13.23 -11.67 -14.31
CA VAL A 405 13.87 -10.53 -13.63
C VAL A 405 15.05 -10.10 -14.49
N ARG A 406 14.91 -8.98 -15.22
CA ARG A 406 16.00 -8.42 -16.02
C ARG A 406 17.17 -8.18 -15.07
N LYS A 407 18.27 -8.93 -15.24
CA LYS A 407 19.56 -8.62 -14.63
C LYS A 407 19.99 -7.24 -15.16
N ASN A 408 19.61 -6.17 -14.48
CA ASN A 408 20.01 -4.79 -14.80
C ASN A 408 21.50 -4.59 -14.47
N MET A 409 22.38 -5.26 -15.23
CA MET A 409 23.83 -5.16 -15.11
C MET A 409 24.51 -4.82 -16.44
N ARG A 410 23.75 -4.38 -17.45
CA ARG A 410 24.27 -4.06 -18.80
C ARG A 410 23.95 -2.67 -19.33
N ARG A 411 23.47 -1.74 -18.51
CA ARG A 411 23.22 -0.34 -18.94
C ARG A 411 24.12 0.72 -18.32
N MET A 412 25.15 0.30 -17.55
CA MET A 412 26.23 1.19 -17.06
C MET A 412 27.63 0.80 -17.57
N ARG A 413 27.75 -0.22 -18.43
CA ARG A 413 29.06 -0.66 -18.96
C ARG A 413 29.34 -0.23 -20.41
N ASN A 414 28.36 0.39 -21.09
CA ASN A 414 28.50 0.90 -22.46
C ASN A 414 28.34 2.43 -22.56
N SER A 415 28.47 3.17 -21.45
CA SER A 415 28.66 4.64 -21.51
C SER A 415 30.01 5.09 -20.94
N SER A 416 30.95 4.17 -20.79
CA SER A 416 32.35 4.47 -20.45
C SER A 416 33.22 4.41 -21.69
N THR A 417 32.85 5.18 -22.71
CA THR A 417 33.76 5.65 -23.78
C THR A 417 33.15 6.92 -24.37
N SER A 418 33.99 7.95 -24.45
CA SER A 418 33.87 9.25 -25.12
C SER A 418 32.97 10.36 -24.53
N GLU A 419 33.68 11.42 -24.10
CA GLU A 419 33.32 12.84 -23.97
C GLU A 419 32.81 13.38 -22.62
N GLU A 420 33.76 13.94 -21.85
CA GLU A 420 33.53 14.88 -20.74
C GLU A 420 33.03 16.24 -21.26
N PRO A 421 32.04 16.86 -20.59
CA PRO A 421 31.89 18.30 -20.57
C PRO A 421 32.39 18.88 -19.24
N HIS A 422 33.37 19.76 -19.33
CA HIS A 422 33.88 20.62 -18.27
C HIS A 422 32.77 21.27 -17.42
N MET A 423 32.82 21.10 -16.09
CA MET A 423 32.22 22.03 -15.14
C MET A 423 33.31 22.79 -14.39
N VAL A 424 33.21 24.12 -14.50
CA VAL A 424 34.08 25.15 -13.93
C VAL A 424 34.14 25.03 -12.41
N THR A 425 35.31 24.72 -11.87
CA THR A 425 35.63 24.85 -10.45
C THR A 425 35.98 26.31 -10.12
N ARG A 426 35.16 26.97 -9.29
CA ARG A 426 35.53 28.24 -8.65
C ARG A 426 36.55 27.95 -7.55
N GLN A 427 37.78 28.38 -7.81
CA GLN A 427 38.93 28.28 -6.92
C GLN A 427 38.73 29.10 -5.64
N VAL A 428 38.86 28.44 -4.47
CA VAL A 428 39.19 29.10 -3.21
C VAL A 428 40.72 29.29 -3.18
N LYS A 429 41.16 30.55 -3.15
CA LYS A 429 42.59 30.92 -3.11
C LYS A 429 43.23 30.42 -1.82
N ARG A 430 44.31 29.62 -1.96
CA ARG A 430 45.22 29.20 -0.89
C ARG A 430 46.13 30.36 -0.48
N ILE A 431 46.24 30.59 0.82
CA ILE A 431 47.29 31.43 1.45
C ILE A 431 48.54 30.54 1.67
N PRO A 432 49.79 31.04 1.48
CA PRO A 432 50.99 30.21 1.52
C PRO A 432 51.41 29.83 2.96
N ARG A 433 51.90 28.59 3.12
CA ARG A 433 52.52 28.08 4.37
C ARG A 433 53.92 28.70 4.56
N ILE A 434 54.14 29.30 5.74
CA ILE A 434 55.46 29.65 6.29
C ILE A 434 55.90 28.52 7.23
N ASN A 435 57.18 28.13 7.16
CA ASN A 435 57.79 27.07 7.97
C ASN A 435 58.00 27.49 9.44
N PRO A 436 58.03 26.54 10.40
CA PRO A 436 57.96 26.84 11.82
C PRO A 436 59.33 27.14 12.45
N GLN A 437 59.40 28.20 13.26
CA GLN A 437 60.43 28.36 14.28
C GLN A 437 59.79 28.50 15.66
N LYS A 438 60.50 27.94 16.64
CA LYS A 438 60.16 27.73 18.06
C LYS A 438 59.78 29.03 18.78
N ILE A 439 58.91 28.90 19.80
CA ILE A 439 59.08 29.34 21.21
C ILE A 439 57.69 29.35 21.91
N ASN A 440 57.60 28.70 23.08
CA ASN A 440 56.51 28.78 24.08
C ASN A 440 56.77 29.97 25.04
N PRO A 441 55.92 30.25 26.05
CA PRO A 441 54.45 30.39 26.14
C PRO A 441 54.07 31.77 26.76
N ILE A 442 52.80 32.01 27.11
CA ILE A 442 52.30 32.63 28.38
C ILE A 442 50.95 33.35 28.20
N ASN A 443 49.99 32.92 29.04
CA ASN A 443 48.84 33.57 29.69
C ASN A 443 48.04 34.71 29.02
N GLY A 444 46.71 34.58 29.18
CA GLY A 444 45.95 35.65 29.84
C GLY A 444 44.62 36.05 29.20
N LYS A 445 43.54 35.55 29.81
CA LYS A 445 42.34 36.30 30.22
C LYS A 445 41.58 37.17 29.17
N ASN A 446 40.35 36.70 28.94
CA ASN A 446 39.08 37.39 29.23
C ASN A 446 38.55 38.57 28.38
N LEU A 447 37.21 38.51 28.32
CA LEU A 447 36.20 39.57 28.25
C LEU A 447 35.71 40.04 26.87
N THR A 448 34.49 39.59 26.55
CA THR A 448 33.27 40.39 26.28
C THR A 448 33.48 41.90 26.09
N THR A 449 32.88 42.56 25.10
CA THR A 449 31.48 43.05 25.15
C THR A 449 31.14 43.85 23.86
N ILE A 450 29.84 43.84 23.45
CA ILE A 450 28.98 45.02 23.07
C ILE A 450 29.48 45.91 21.89
N ALA A 451 28.72 46.43 20.92
CA ALA A 451 27.30 46.63 20.63
C ALA A 451 27.15 47.20 19.20
N ILE A 452 25.92 47.09 18.67
CA ILE A 452 25.08 48.13 18.02
C ILE A 452 25.70 49.01 16.91
N GLY A 453 24.98 49.12 15.78
CA GLY A 453 25.20 50.26 14.89
C GLY A 453 24.49 50.23 13.54
N ASP A 454 23.17 50.37 13.57
CA ASP A 454 22.26 50.91 12.56
C ASP A 454 22.79 51.56 11.25
N ASN A 455 21.98 51.34 10.20
CA ASN A 455 21.25 52.37 9.42
C ASN A 455 21.51 52.58 7.91
N LYS A 456 20.36 52.82 7.25
CA LYS A 456 20.07 53.70 6.09
C LYS A 456 20.11 53.15 4.65
N ARG A 457 18.88 52.84 4.22
CA ARG A 457 18.22 53.28 2.97
C ARG A 457 18.90 54.42 2.19
N ARG A 458 18.94 54.28 0.85
CA ARG A 458 18.51 55.36 -0.07
C ARG A 458 18.08 54.85 -1.46
N LYS A 459 17.05 55.52 -1.99
CA LYS A 459 16.29 55.34 -3.25
C LYS A 459 16.93 56.08 -4.45
N ARG A 460 16.44 55.73 -5.65
CA ARG A 460 16.23 56.49 -6.93
C ARG A 460 17.06 55.93 -8.10
N ARG A 461 16.63 55.88 -9.38
CA ARG A 461 15.39 56.26 -10.11
C ARG A 461 15.44 55.62 -11.53
N LYS A 462 14.26 55.21 -12.02
CA LYS A 462 13.66 55.19 -13.39
C LYS A 462 14.49 55.50 -14.66
N HIS A 463 14.26 54.71 -15.73
CA HIS A 463 13.94 55.22 -17.08
C HIS A 463 13.00 54.28 -17.89
N HIS A 464 12.19 54.89 -18.76
CA HIS A 464 11.04 54.42 -19.54
C HIS A 464 11.37 53.63 -20.83
N GLY A 465 10.37 52.88 -21.34
CA GLY A 465 10.28 52.53 -22.77
C GLY A 465 9.17 51.54 -23.15
N ASN A 466 7.94 52.04 -23.39
CA ASN A 466 6.76 51.33 -23.89
C ASN A 466 6.91 50.90 -25.37
N ARG A 467 6.31 49.76 -25.79
CA ARG A 467 5.59 49.59 -27.09
C ARG A 467 4.96 48.19 -27.30
N LYS A 468 3.65 48.20 -27.58
CA LYS A 468 2.77 47.22 -28.26
C LYS A 468 1.61 48.08 -28.87
N PRO A 469 0.69 47.61 -29.75
CA PRO A 469 0.55 46.32 -30.47
C PRO A 469 0.08 46.45 -31.96
N LYS A 470 -0.11 45.31 -32.68
CA LYS A 470 -1.28 44.90 -33.54
C LYS A 470 -0.98 44.20 -34.91
N THR A 471 -1.61 43.01 -35.07
CA THR A 471 -2.38 42.40 -36.21
C THR A 471 -1.86 42.26 -37.67
N LYS A 472 -2.05 41.05 -38.25
CA LYS A 472 -2.62 40.67 -39.60
C LYS A 472 -2.44 39.14 -39.82
N ARG A 473 -3.48 38.29 -39.96
CA ARG A 473 -4.34 37.89 -41.11
C ARG A 473 -3.63 37.31 -42.36
N ASP A 474 -4.04 36.06 -42.66
CA ASP A 474 -4.20 35.32 -43.94
C ASP A 474 -3.03 34.93 -44.85
N ARG A 475 -2.89 33.61 -45.08
CA ARG A 475 -2.89 33.02 -46.45
C ARG A 475 -3.16 31.50 -46.48
N LYS A 476 -4.27 31.15 -47.13
CA LYS A 476 -4.68 29.83 -47.65
C LYS A 476 -3.62 29.20 -48.56
N ARG A 477 -3.54 27.86 -48.56
CA ARG A 477 -3.35 27.05 -49.78
C ARG A 477 -4.27 25.83 -49.75
N ASN A 478 -5.06 25.73 -50.81
CA ASN A 478 -5.92 24.61 -51.21
C ASN A 478 -5.10 23.37 -51.57
N CYS A 479 -5.68 22.18 -51.34
CA CYS A 479 -5.90 21.18 -52.39
C CYS A 479 -7.24 20.47 -52.10
N ASN A 480 -8.14 20.54 -53.08
CA ASN A 480 -9.44 19.86 -53.14
C ASN A 480 -9.32 18.63 -54.06
N HIS A 481 -10.37 17.79 -54.02
CA HIS A 481 -10.78 16.72 -54.96
C HIS A 481 -10.19 15.32 -54.73
N LEU A 482 -10.94 14.20 -54.72
CA LEU A 482 -12.29 13.90 -55.23
C LEU A 482 -12.95 12.71 -54.47
N ILE A 483 -14.28 12.71 -54.50
CA ILE A 483 -15.23 11.68 -54.04
C ILE A 483 -15.43 10.64 -55.15
N ASN A 484 -15.54 9.33 -54.82
CA ASN A 484 -16.71 8.50 -55.19
C ASN A 484 -16.64 7.01 -54.76
N ARG A 485 -17.69 6.62 -54.02
CA ARG A 485 -18.59 5.45 -54.18
C ARG A 485 -18.06 4.14 -54.78
N ARG A 486 -18.31 3.04 -54.05
CA ARG A 486 -19.13 1.91 -54.53
C ARG A 486 -19.61 1.01 -53.39
N ASN A 487 -20.93 1.01 -53.18
CA ASN A 487 -21.69 -0.06 -52.53
C ASN A 487 -21.81 -1.26 -53.48
N ARG A 488 -21.78 -2.48 -52.94
CA ARG A 488 -22.55 -3.60 -53.48
C ARG A 488 -23.03 -4.52 -52.35
N THR A 489 -24.33 -4.51 -52.22
CA THR A 489 -25.22 -5.42 -51.50
C THR A 489 -25.17 -6.85 -52.06
N ARG A 490 -25.45 -7.84 -51.21
CA ARG A 490 -26.35 -8.97 -51.53
C ARG A 490 -26.91 -9.61 -50.25
N GLN A 491 -28.24 -9.55 -50.16
CA GLN A 491 -29.11 -10.25 -49.21
C GLN A 491 -29.45 -11.65 -49.75
N HIS A 492 -29.74 -12.61 -48.84
CA HIS A 492 -30.97 -13.43 -48.75
C HIS A 492 -30.72 -14.78 -48.01
N ALA A 493 -31.06 -14.83 -46.72
CA ALA A 493 -32.14 -15.59 -46.04
C ALA A 493 -32.43 -17.09 -46.39
N PRO A 494 -33.31 -17.82 -45.64
CA PRO A 494 -32.96 -18.80 -44.60
C PRO A 494 -33.63 -20.19 -44.82
N ASN A 495 -33.46 -21.17 -43.91
CA ASN A 495 -34.48 -22.21 -43.61
C ASN A 495 -34.18 -23.07 -42.35
N ASN A 496 -35.27 -23.57 -41.77
CA ASN A 496 -35.50 -24.13 -40.42
C ASN A 496 -35.32 -25.67 -40.28
N LEU A 497 -34.88 -26.11 -39.08
CA LEU A 497 -35.35 -27.23 -38.20
C LEU A 497 -35.39 -28.71 -38.74
N PRO A 498 -35.62 -29.75 -37.90
CA PRO A 498 -34.60 -30.48 -37.14
C PRO A 498 -34.63 -32.03 -37.35
N LEU A 499 -33.56 -32.76 -37.03
CA LEU A 499 -33.63 -34.23 -36.89
C LEU A 499 -32.78 -34.71 -35.71
N VAL A 500 -33.45 -35.52 -34.88
CA VAL A 500 -32.95 -36.31 -33.75
C VAL A 500 -32.33 -37.59 -34.31
N ASP A 501 -31.11 -37.97 -33.89
CA ASP A 501 -30.96 -39.26 -33.19
C ASP A 501 -29.58 -39.45 -32.53
N ASP A 502 -29.65 -40.29 -31.51
CA ASP A 502 -28.70 -40.73 -30.50
C ASP A 502 -27.44 -41.46 -31.05
N HIS A 503 -26.31 -41.29 -30.36
CA HIS A 503 -25.46 -42.39 -29.86
C HIS A 503 -24.17 -41.88 -29.22
N GLY A 504 -23.97 -42.28 -27.96
CA GLY A 504 -22.87 -41.87 -27.11
C GLY A 504 -21.48 -42.36 -27.54
N ARG A 505 -20.49 -41.50 -27.31
CA ARG A 505 -19.11 -41.90 -27.04
C ARG A 505 -18.44 -40.89 -26.11
N PHE A 506 -17.91 -41.41 -25.02
CA PHE A 506 -17.03 -40.72 -24.09
C PHE A 506 -15.82 -40.13 -24.82
N GLU A 507 -15.67 -38.80 -24.83
CA GLU A 507 -14.41 -38.14 -25.19
C GLU A 507 -13.82 -37.38 -24.00
N ARG A 508 -12.58 -37.78 -23.68
CA ARG A 508 -11.66 -37.12 -22.75
C ARG A 508 -11.55 -35.64 -23.07
N SER A 509 -11.61 -34.80 -22.02
CA SER A 509 -11.28 -33.39 -22.08
C SER A 509 -9.84 -33.17 -22.55
N THR A 510 -9.63 -32.98 -23.85
CA THR A 510 -8.37 -32.46 -24.38
C THR A 510 -8.30 -30.96 -24.06
N LEU A 511 -7.54 -30.62 -23.02
CA LEU A 511 -6.98 -29.29 -22.83
C LEU A 511 -6.38 -28.82 -24.16
N LYS A 512 -6.97 -27.77 -24.75
CA LYS A 512 -6.46 -27.15 -25.98
C LYS A 512 -5.05 -26.63 -25.70
N SER A 513 -4.06 -27.32 -26.25
CA SER A 513 -2.69 -26.85 -26.40
C SER A 513 -2.71 -25.54 -27.18
N GLN A 514 -2.57 -24.42 -26.46
CA GLN A 514 -2.39 -23.12 -27.08
C GLN A 514 -1.04 -23.10 -27.79
N LYS A 515 -1.10 -23.08 -29.12
CA LYS A 515 0.02 -22.79 -30.01
C LYS A 515 0.72 -21.51 -29.55
N ARG A 516 2.01 -21.62 -29.26
CA ARG A 516 2.95 -20.51 -29.01
C ARG A 516 2.86 -19.49 -30.17
N SER A 517 2.21 -18.37 -29.92
CA SER A 517 2.35 -17.15 -30.73
C SER A 517 3.65 -16.45 -30.31
N ASN A 518 4.56 -16.31 -31.26
CA ASN A 518 5.89 -15.76 -31.04
C ASN A 518 5.85 -14.23 -31.23
N THR A 519 5.50 -13.48 -30.17
CA THR A 519 6.03 -12.16 -29.80
C THR A 519 5.59 -11.84 -28.36
N ASN A 520 6.54 -11.84 -27.43
CA ASN A 520 6.35 -11.63 -25.99
C ASN A 520 5.86 -10.22 -25.64
N HIS A 521 4.57 -9.91 -25.80
CA HIS A 521 3.99 -8.72 -25.15
C HIS A 521 3.21 -9.16 -23.92
N CYS A 522 3.90 -9.22 -22.78
CA CYS A 522 3.28 -9.44 -21.48
C CYS A 522 2.64 -8.13 -20.99
N PRO A 523 1.30 -8.03 -20.94
CA PRO A 523 0.64 -6.75 -20.70
C PRO A 523 0.44 -6.43 -19.21
N HIS A 524 1.53 -6.18 -18.48
CA HIS A 524 1.48 -5.91 -17.02
C HIS A 524 1.53 -4.41 -16.66
N ARG A 525 1.66 -3.53 -17.65
CA ARG A 525 1.52 -2.08 -17.47
C ARG A 525 0.17 -1.63 -18.00
N ARG A 526 -0.75 -1.34 -17.09
CA ARG A 526 -2.15 -1.01 -17.34
C ARG A 526 -2.51 0.26 -16.59
N LEU A 527 -2.78 1.33 -17.32
CA LEU A 527 -3.23 2.60 -16.76
C LEU A 527 -4.51 2.99 -17.47
N GLU A 528 -5.55 3.29 -16.71
CA GLU A 528 -6.80 3.74 -17.28
C GLU A 528 -6.61 5.08 -18.03
N ARG A 529 -7.22 5.17 -19.21
CA ARG A 529 -7.09 6.34 -20.08
C ARG A 529 -8.12 7.40 -19.72
N CYS A 530 -9.28 6.96 -19.28
CA CYS A 530 -10.31 7.86 -18.82
C CYS A 530 -9.86 8.62 -17.56
N THR A 531 -10.28 9.88 -17.46
CA THR A 531 -9.90 10.82 -16.38
C THR A 531 -11.00 11.05 -15.35
N TRP A 532 -12.14 10.38 -15.53
CA TRP A 532 -13.31 10.52 -14.67
C TRP A 532 -13.28 9.48 -13.56
N PRO A 533 -13.63 9.86 -12.31
CA PRO A 533 -13.87 8.87 -11.28
C PRO A 533 -14.94 7.88 -11.73
N GLN A 534 -14.71 6.60 -11.45
CA GLN A 534 -15.64 5.50 -11.71
C GLN A 534 -15.99 5.24 -13.17
N CYS A 535 -15.19 5.74 -14.12
CA CYS A 535 -15.44 5.48 -15.53
C CYS A 535 -14.94 4.13 -16.03
N ASN A 536 -14.28 3.34 -15.20
CA ASN A 536 -13.94 1.99 -15.58
C ASN A 536 -15.14 1.07 -15.31
N ARG A 537 -15.57 0.31 -16.33
CA ARG A 537 -16.77 -0.54 -16.23
C ARG A 537 -16.66 -1.68 -15.23
N SER A 538 -15.44 -2.02 -14.85
CA SER A 538 -15.12 -3.07 -13.88
C SER A 538 -14.89 -2.50 -12.48
N CYS A 539 -15.22 -1.23 -12.25
CA CYS A 539 -15.13 -0.65 -10.92
C CYS A 539 -16.04 -1.38 -9.93
N PRO A 540 -15.59 -1.54 -8.67
CA PRO A 540 -16.48 -1.97 -7.61
C PRO A 540 -17.68 -1.04 -7.55
N LYS A 541 -18.87 -1.65 -7.48
CA LYS A 541 -20.09 -0.88 -7.29
C LYS A 541 -20.09 -0.30 -5.89
N PHE A 542 -20.68 0.88 -5.77
CA PHE A 542 -20.95 1.41 -4.44
C PHE A 542 -22.20 0.77 -3.87
N HIS A 543 -22.20 0.62 -2.57
CA HIS A 543 -23.37 0.18 -1.83
C HIS A 543 -23.85 1.32 -0.95
N ASN A 544 -25.16 1.49 -0.88
CA ASN A 544 -25.78 2.39 0.07
C ASN A 544 -25.39 1.93 1.48
N PRO A 545 -24.79 2.81 2.32
CA PRO A 545 -24.27 2.43 3.62
C PRO A 545 -25.37 2.03 4.64
N TYR A 546 -26.65 2.23 4.32
CA TYR A 546 -27.80 1.85 5.15
C TYR A 546 -28.51 0.60 4.66
N THR A 547 -28.85 0.55 3.38
CA THR A 547 -29.63 -0.55 2.81
C THR A 547 -28.75 -1.70 2.34
N GLY A 548 -27.46 -1.44 2.09
CA GLY A 548 -26.54 -2.38 1.45
C GLY A 548 -26.83 -2.59 -0.03
N GLU A 549 -27.83 -1.91 -0.58
CA GLU A 549 -28.20 -2.01 -2.00
C GLU A 549 -27.17 -1.31 -2.88
N GLU A 550 -26.98 -1.83 -4.09
CA GLU A 550 -26.09 -1.21 -5.07
C GLU A 550 -26.63 0.17 -5.48
N MET A 551 -25.78 1.19 -5.41
CA MET A 551 -26.11 2.51 -5.94
C MET A 551 -25.88 2.54 -7.45
N ASP A 552 -26.88 3.06 -8.17
CA ASP A 552 -26.76 3.36 -9.60
C ASP A 552 -25.76 4.50 -9.85
N PHE A 553 -25.15 4.54 -11.03
CA PHE A 553 -24.22 5.59 -11.45
C PHE A 553 -24.84 7.00 -11.41
N ILE A 554 -26.12 7.20 -11.72
CA ILE A 554 -26.79 8.51 -11.58
C ILE A 554 -26.99 8.87 -10.12
N GLU A 555 -27.44 7.94 -9.29
CA GLU A 555 -27.53 8.13 -7.84
C GLU A 555 -26.16 8.48 -7.24
N LEU A 556 -25.10 7.84 -7.73
CA LEU A 556 -23.72 8.17 -7.40
C LEU A 556 -23.34 9.59 -7.84
N LEU A 557 -23.65 10.02 -9.07
CA LEU A 557 -23.36 11.38 -9.51
C LEU A 557 -24.13 12.42 -8.68
N LYS A 558 -25.39 12.16 -8.33
CA LYS A 558 -26.19 12.99 -7.41
C LYS A 558 -25.54 13.05 -6.02
N SER A 559 -25.05 11.92 -5.52
CA SER A 559 -24.32 11.87 -4.25
C SER A 559 -23.02 12.70 -4.27
N PHE A 560 -22.48 12.97 -5.46
CA PHE A 560 -21.32 13.84 -5.66
C PHE A 560 -21.70 15.33 -5.65
N GLY A 561 -22.95 15.67 -5.36
CA GLY A 561 -23.45 17.04 -5.36
C GLY A 561 -23.64 17.62 -6.76
N LEU A 562 -23.66 16.77 -7.80
CA LEU A 562 -23.92 17.22 -9.16
C LEU A 562 -25.41 17.49 -9.32
N ASP A 563 -25.72 18.73 -9.73
CA ASP A 563 -27.04 19.05 -10.23
C ASP A 563 -27.25 18.37 -11.58
N MET A 564 -28.13 17.37 -11.58
CA MET A 564 -28.38 16.58 -12.78
C MET A 564 -29.09 17.38 -13.88
N GLU A 565 -29.80 18.46 -13.54
CA GLU A 565 -30.34 19.37 -14.55
C GLU A 565 -29.21 20.11 -15.28
N SER A 566 -28.22 20.61 -14.55
CA SER A 566 -27.00 21.18 -15.13
C SER A 566 -26.23 20.16 -15.97
N VAL A 567 -26.16 18.89 -15.56
CA VAL A 567 -25.53 17.81 -16.34
C VAL A 567 -26.33 17.53 -17.61
N ALA A 568 -27.65 17.38 -17.52
CA ALA A 568 -28.55 17.19 -18.66
C ALA A 568 -28.41 18.33 -19.68
N ASN A 569 -28.40 19.58 -19.19
CA ASN A 569 -28.19 20.78 -19.99
C ASN A 569 -26.81 20.83 -20.65
N ALA A 570 -25.75 20.45 -19.93
CA ALA A 570 -24.38 20.39 -20.48
C ALA A 570 -24.21 19.27 -21.53
N LEU A 571 -25.00 18.21 -21.42
CA LEU A 571 -25.05 17.09 -22.36
C LEU A 571 -26.06 17.31 -23.50
N GLY A 572 -26.90 18.34 -23.43
CA GLY A 572 -27.92 18.65 -24.43
C GLY A 572 -29.06 17.63 -24.48
N ILE A 573 -29.39 16.99 -23.35
CA ILE A 573 -30.43 15.96 -23.22
C ILE A 573 -31.42 16.36 -22.12
N ASP A 574 -32.66 15.84 -22.17
CA ASP A 574 -33.64 16.07 -21.12
C ASP A 574 -33.47 15.11 -19.93
N MET A 575 -34.03 15.48 -18.77
CA MET A 575 -33.94 14.71 -17.53
C MET A 575 -34.53 13.29 -17.63
N PRO A 576 -35.69 13.05 -18.27
CA PRO A 576 -36.17 11.69 -18.52
C PRO A 576 -35.22 10.83 -19.34
N THR A 577 -34.61 11.41 -20.37
CA THR A 577 -33.62 10.73 -21.23
C THR A 577 -32.37 10.40 -20.42
N LEU A 578 -31.86 11.36 -19.63
CA LEU A 578 -30.72 11.16 -18.73
C LEU A 578 -31.00 10.06 -17.68
N ASN A 579 -32.17 10.07 -17.03
CA ASN A 579 -32.53 9.09 -16.00
C ASN A 579 -32.76 7.67 -16.54
N ASN A 580 -33.06 7.54 -17.84
CA ASN A 580 -33.28 6.24 -18.49
C ASN A 580 -32.04 5.74 -19.27
N MET A 581 -30.95 6.51 -19.30
CA MET A 581 -29.70 6.06 -19.90
C MET A 581 -29.07 4.95 -19.07
N ASP A 582 -28.59 3.92 -19.76
CA ASP A 582 -27.74 2.97 -19.09
C ASP A 582 -26.36 3.58 -18.76
N HIS A 583 -25.63 2.92 -17.88
CA HIS A 583 -24.30 3.38 -17.46
C HIS A 583 -23.35 3.55 -18.66
N ALA A 584 -23.45 2.71 -19.70
CA ALA A 584 -22.55 2.79 -20.84
C ALA A 584 -22.79 4.06 -21.68
N ASP A 585 -24.04 4.42 -21.90
CA ASP A 585 -24.44 5.62 -22.64
C ASP A 585 -24.06 6.89 -21.89
N LEU A 586 -24.35 6.94 -20.58
CA LEU A 586 -24.01 8.11 -19.76
C LEU A 586 -22.49 8.32 -19.68
N LEU A 587 -21.74 7.22 -19.56
CA LEU A 587 -20.29 7.28 -19.51
C LEU A 587 -19.68 7.72 -20.84
N ASN A 588 -20.20 7.22 -21.95
CA ASN A 588 -19.77 7.66 -23.27
C ASN A 588 -19.98 9.18 -23.43
N LEU A 589 -21.10 9.72 -22.97
CA LEU A 589 -21.38 11.16 -23.03
C LEU A 589 -20.41 11.99 -22.15
N LEU A 590 -20.16 11.55 -20.92
CA LEU A 590 -19.25 12.24 -19.99
C LEU A 590 -17.77 12.15 -20.41
N THR A 591 -17.39 11.12 -21.15
CA THR A 591 -16.00 10.89 -21.59
C THR A 591 -15.70 11.41 -23.00
N GLN A 592 -16.72 11.64 -23.84
CA GLN A 592 -16.56 12.17 -25.21
C GLN A 592 -16.34 13.68 -25.28
N GLN A 593 -16.61 14.44 -24.20
CA GLN A 593 -16.42 15.91 -24.21
C GLN A 593 -14.96 16.38 -24.04
N THR A 594 -13.97 15.48 -24.00
CA THR A 594 -12.55 15.88 -24.02
C THR A 594 -11.94 15.67 -25.41
N HIS A 595 -12.22 16.60 -26.32
CA HIS A 595 -11.41 16.81 -27.53
C HIS A 595 -10.98 18.26 -27.65
#